data_AF-A0A5Q0SG44-F1
#
_entry.id   AF-A0A5Q0SG44-F1
#
_cell.length_a   1.000
_cell.length_b   1.000
_cell.length_c   1.000
_cell.angle_alpha   90.00
_cell.angle_beta   90.00
_cell.angle_gamma   90.00
#
_symmetry.space_group_name_H-M   'P 1'
#
loop_
_entity.id
_entity.type
_entity.pdbx_description
1 polymer ?
#
loop_
_entity_poly.entity_id
_entity_poly.type
_entity_poly.pdbx_seq_one_letter_code
_entity_poly.pdbx_strand_id
1 'polypeptide(L)'
;MDMDTENLTRKYYGYLKTLPSIKIFATTFSAESLFIVLRSFQLTFDYLFSFTLYSILLTIIFRNKIKIALFIMDLTAIPYLLLSLLPVGPFYAFGFFMPLMAYILLGSYKEIPSIILSGITSYLPIIFYLKYSIIFLIYIITIGLIFHFYIYTVNRKGIKILGFKSTQVAVPFITAITEKNKVPLENFLNLISVKTNLSIFMYRLDDFLFMIPQIHFGVFDSVGSSRFVYDIEKTLKNNIVTIFHGPGSHELDLPSSAEVNKVIEVISKSTLERNDWNKASFYGISIEKRSTFDVTSLEFDKFRVSFMERPEFGIDDLPSSLWKYMLSSNNYLIDCHNSFLVKEYDAHEINSLKDFIMDQRGIKNVRKLLVGYAEGKLDKTCEGLCDSRIRVFTFDDGVKRVSIVYIYANNSTKELNNAISNAVRQVVDKVILVTPDDHSCTGISLGITYSPATFCEDLVNKASELIKISTKNMKEVNNIEYKVIKIKGVKILGRIISIMLKALEDVGNYTSKTFWIPLVAPYVLLIVILLFQSFIKF
;
A
#
# COMPACT_ATOMS: atom_id res chain seq x y z
N MET A 1 8.16 4.38 -29.16
CA MET A 1 9.41 3.92 -28.55
C MET A 1 9.26 4.21 -27.08
N ASP A 2 8.55 3.31 -26.40
CA ASP A 2 8.12 3.51 -25.01
C ASP A 2 9.34 3.41 -24.12
N MET A 3 9.70 4.56 -23.53
CA MET A 3 10.69 4.61 -22.49
C MET A 3 10.12 3.83 -21.32
N ASP A 4 10.73 2.68 -21.02
CA ASP A 4 10.43 1.82 -19.88
C ASP A 4 10.61 2.61 -18.58
N THR A 5 9.54 3.33 -18.22
CA THR A 5 9.42 4.18 -17.05
C THR A 5 9.63 3.37 -15.79
N GLU A 6 9.38 2.07 -15.83
CA GLU A 6 9.56 1.14 -14.72
C GLU A 6 11.05 0.81 -14.50
N ASN A 7 11.81 0.52 -15.55
CA ASN A 7 13.28 0.40 -15.44
C ASN A 7 13.95 1.73 -15.07
N LEU A 8 13.45 2.84 -15.62
CA LEU A 8 13.95 4.17 -15.25
C LEU A 8 13.68 4.46 -13.76
N THR A 9 12.50 4.09 -13.27
CA THR A 9 12.10 4.21 -11.87
C THR A 9 12.91 3.27 -10.97
N ARG A 10 13.08 1.98 -11.31
CA ARG A 10 13.99 1.05 -10.61
C ARG A 10 15.42 1.60 -10.56
N LYS A 11 15.89 2.21 -11.65
CA LYS A 11 17.22 2.84 -11.73
C LYS A 11 17.31 4.05 -10.80
N TYR A 12 16.34 4.97 -10.80
CA TYR A 12 16.34 6.15 -9.92
C TYR A 12 16.06 5.81 -8.44
N TYR A 13 15.25 4.80 -8.15
CA TYR A 13 15.01 4.32 -6.78
C TYR A 13 16.13 3.45 -6.22
N GLY A 14 16.90 2.76 -7.07
CA GLY A 14 18.18 2.16 -6.68
C GLY A 14 19.13 3.19 -6.06
N TYR A 15 19.04 4.46 -6.49
CA TYR A 15 19.79 5.58 -5.90
C TYR A 15 19.11 6.22 -4.67
N LEU A 16 17.78 6.16 -4.55
CA LEU A 16 17.04 6.74 -3.40
C LEU A 16 16.88 5.78 -2.20
N LYS A 17 16.94 4.45 -2.41
CA LYS A 17 16.81 3.43 -1.34
C LYS A 17 17.97 3.44 -0.35
N THR A 18 19.03 4.17 -0.64
CA THR A 18 20.17 4.34 0.26
C THR A 18 20.56 5.80 0.29
N LEU A 19 19.85 6.59 1.13
CA LEU A 19 20.56 7.70 1.78
C LEU A 19 21.89 7.12 2.28
N PRO A 20 23.04 7.75 1.95
CA PRO A 20 24.35 7.26 2.34
C PRO A 20 24.34 6.76 3.78
N SER A 21 25.06 5.66 4.02
CA SER A 21 25.13 5.10 5.37
C SER A 21 25.51 6.21 6.35
N ILE A 22 25.05 6.12 7.60
CA ILE A 22 25.35 7.16 8.61
C ILE A 22 26.85 7.43 8.74
N LYS A 23 27.69 6.42 8.44
CA LYS A 23 29.14 6.55 8.36
C LYS A 23 29.58 7.55 7.30
N ILE A 24 29.00 7.51 6.10
CA ILE A 24 29.33 8.44 5.01
C ILE A 24 29.03 9.86 5.45
N PHE A 25 27.81 10.13 5.94
CA PHE A 25 27.43 11.45 6.43
C PHE A 25 28.28 11.92 7.61
N ALA A 26 28.61 11.03 8.56
CA ALA A 26 29.48 11.40 9.67
C ALA A 26 30.91 11.71 9.21
N THR A 27 31.42 11.00 8.20
CA THR A 27 32.75 11.24 7.63
C THR A 27 32.79 12.55 6.84
N THR A 28 31.80 12.83 6.00
CA THR A 28 31.66 14.11 5.28
C THR A 28 31.52 15.27 6.25
N PHE A 29 30.63 15.15 7.24
CA PHE A 29 30.46 16.15 8.28
C PHE A 29 31.76 16.43 9.04
N SER A 30 32.54 15.38 9.37
CA SER A 30 33.82 15.53 10.08
C SER A 30 34.85 16.26 9.23
N ALA A 31 34.92 15.97 7.93
CA ALA A 31 35.83 16.65 7.00
C ALA A 31 35.43 18.12 6.81
N GLU A 32 34.14 18.40 6.61
CA GLU A 32 33.62 19.76 6.46
C GLU A 32 33.79 20.58 7.75
N SER A 33 33.54 19.96 8.91
CA SER A 33 33.79 20.58 10.22
C SER A 33 35.27 20.93 10.41
N LEU A 34 36.19 20.07 9.96
CA LEU A 34 37.62 20.39 9.97
C LEU A 34 37.92 21.62 9.10
N PHE A 35 37.36 21.72 7.89
CA PHE A 35 37.52 22.91 7.05
C PHE A 35 36.93 24.17 7.70
N ILE A 36 35.79 24.06 8.39
CA ILE A 36 35.18 25.18 9.12
C ILE A 36 36.09 25.63 10.27
N VAL A 37 36.68 24.69 11.02
CA VAL A 37 37.67 24.98 12.06
C VAL A 37 38.90 25.68 11.47
N LEU A 38 39.46 25.15 10.38
CA LEU A 38 40.62 25.75 9.71
C LEU A 38 40.31 27.16 9.21
N ARG A 39 39.13 27.37 8.61
CA ARG A 39 38.68 28.69 8.13
C ARG A 39 38.45 29.67 9.28
N SER A 40 38.03 29.20 10.45
CA SER A 40 37.80 30.05 11.62
C SER A 40 39.05 30.77 12.11
N PHE A 41 40.24 30.16 11.97
CA PHE A 41 41.52 30.81 12.30
C PHE A 41 41.84 32.01 11.41
N GLN A 42 41.28 32.07 10.20
CA GLN A 42 41.44 33.18 9.26
C GLN A 42 40.36 34.25 9.40
N LEU A 43 39.24 33.92 10.06
CA LEU A 43 38.11 34.82 10.30
C LEU A 43 38.05 35.16 11.79
N THR A 44 36.98 34.73 12.48
CA THR A 44 36.80 34.90 13.92
C THR A 44 36.21 33.62 14.51
N PHE A 45 36.30 33.43 15.83
CA PHE A 45 35.66 32.30 16.51
C PHE A 45 34.13 32.34 16.42
N ASP A 46 33.52 33.52 16.19
CA ASP A 46 32.08 33.66 15.92
C ASP A 46 31.64 32.79 14.74
N TYR A 47 32.48 32.65 13.71
CA TYR A 47 32.25 31.76 12.57
C TYR A 47 32.11 30.30 12.99
N LEU A 48 32.97 29.82 13.89
CA LEU A 48 32.91 28.45 14.38
C LEU A 48 31.71 28.25 15.32
N PHE A 49 31.47 29.21 16.22
CA PHE A 49 30.40 29.10 17.22
C PHE A 49 29.00 29.14 16.60
N SER A 50 28.78 29.96 15.56
CA SER A 50 27.51 29.96 14.82
C SER A 50 27.19 28.60 14.21
N PHE A 51 28.16 27.97 13.52
CA PHE A 51 27.94 26.66 12.91
C PHE A 51 27.77 25.55 13.94
N THR A 52 28.51 25.63 15.04
CA THR A 52 28.37 24.71 16.17
C THR A 52 26.98 24.80 16.78
N LEU A 53 26.48 26.01 17.04
CA LEU A 53 25.13 26.23 17.56
C LEU A 53 24.06 25.70 16.60
N TYR A 54 24.19 25.97 15.29
CA TYR A 54 23.30 25.42 14.27
C TYR A 54 23.24 23.89 14.30
N SER A 55 24.42 23.24 14.40
CA SER A 55 24.54 21.79 14.46
C SER A 55 23.92 21.20 15.74
N ILE A 56 24.10 21.86 16.88
CA ILE A 56 23.44 21.47 18.15
C ILE A 56 21.92 21.56 18.01
N LEU A 57 21.40 22.66 17.46
CA LEU A 57 19.96 22.86 17.28
C LEU A 57 19.34 21.82 16.33
N LEU A 58 20.01 21.52 15.21
CA LEU A 58 19.58 20.45 14.30
C LEU A 58 19.57 19.08 14.99
N THR A 59 20.59 18.78 15.79
CA THR A 59 20.65 17.53 16.57
C THR A 59 19.50 17.42 17.55
N ILE A 60 19.12 18.51 18.23
CA ILE A 60 18.00 18.54 19.18
C ILE A 60 16.67 18.29 18.45
N ILE A 61 16.43 19.01 17.36
CA ILE A 61 15.17 18.92 16.60
C ILE A 61 15.00 17.55 15.95
N PHE A 62 16.08 17.02 15.39
CA PHE A 62 16.09 15.72 14.72
C PHE A 62 16.69 14.62 15.60
N ARG A 63 16.55 14.70 16.94
CA ARG A 63 17.13 13.73 17.89
C ARG A 63 16.78 12.27 17.58
N ASN A 64 15.57 12.04 17.09
CA ASN A 64 15.08 10.70 16.71
C ASN A 64 15.40 10.34 15.24
N LYS A 65 16.02 11.26 14.49
CA LYS A 65 16.30 11.18 13.05
C LYS A 65 17.70 11.72 12.74
N ILE A 66 18.72 11.26 13.47
CA ILE A 66 20.09 11.81 13.39
C ILE A 66 20.68 11.82 11.98
N LYS A 67 20.32 10.84 11.12
CA LYS A 67 20.74 10.83 9.71
C LYS A 67 20.28 12.07 8.94
N ILE A 68 19.06 12.54 9.22
CA ILE A 68 18.51 13.76 8.61
C ILE A 68 19.25 14.98 9.15
N ALA A 69 19.55 15.00 10.46
CA ALA A 69 20.32 16.07 11.07
C ALA A 69 21.67 16.24 10.36
N LEU A 70 22.42 15.13 10.22
CA LEU A 70 23.72 15.12 9.53
C LEU A 70 23.59 15.53 8.06
N PHE A 71 22.58 15.03 7.34
CA PHE A 71 22.36 15.41 5.95
C PHE A 71 22.15 16.93 5.78
N ILE A 72 21.35 17.56 6.65
CA ILE A 72 21.11 19.02 6.58
C ILE A 72 22.38 19.79 7.00
N MET A 73 23.13 19.29 7.98
CA MET A 73 24.41 19.87 8.38
C MET A 73 25.39 19.90 7.20
N ASP A 74 25.58 18.77 6.52
CA ASP A 74 26.49 18.65 5.38
C ASP A 74 26.08 19.58 4.24
N LEU A 75 24.79 19.57 3.89
CA LEU A 75 24.24 20.49 2.89
C LEU A 75 24.51 21.94 3.23
N THR A 76 24.41 22.33 4.50
CA THR A 76 24.61 23.71 4.96
C THR A 76 26.09 24.10 5.09
N ALA A 77 26.97 23.15 5.41
CA ALA A 77 28.40 23.39 5.57
C ALA A 77 29.06 23.89 4.29
N ILE A 78 28.67 23.32 3.13
CA ILE A 78 29.20 23.71 1.82
C ILE A 78 28.97 25.20 1.52
N PRO A 79 27.73 25.74 1.47
CA PRO A 79 27.51 27.16 1.25
C PRO A 79 28.05 28.02 2.40
N TYR A 80 28.08 27.53 3.65
CA TYR A 80 28.68 28.26 4.76
C TYR A 80 30.18 28.49 4.57
N LEU A 81 30.90 27.50 4.04
CA LEU A 81 32.31 27.60 3.64
C LEU A 81 32.47 28.52 2.43
N LEU A 82 31.67 28.34 1.37
CA LEU A 82 31.77 29.13 0.14
C LEU A 82 31.47 30.62 0.38
N LEU A 83 30.40 30.94 1.10
CA LEU A 83 30.07 32.34 1.42
C LEU A 83 31.15 33.00 2.27
N SER A 84 31.88 32.23 3.09
CA SER A 84 33.01 32.76 3.88
C SER A 84 34.16 33.27 3.01
N LEU A 85 34.24 32.84 1.74
CA LEU A 85 35.24 33.30 0.76
C LEU A 85 34.82 34.58 0.04
N LEU A 86 33.56 34.97 0.18
CA LEU A 86 32.98 36.14 -0.47
C LEU A 86 32.86 37.30 0.53
N PRO A 87 32.73 38.56 0.08
CA PRO A 87 32.42 39.70 0.95
C PRO A 87 30.93 39.69 1.39
N VAL A 88 30.40 38.52 1.70
CA VAL A 88 29.00 38.26 2.08
C VAL A 88 29.00 37.59 3.45
N GLY A 89 28.01 37.91 4.29
CA GLY A 89 27.87 37.27 5.59
C GLY A 89 27.66 35.76 5.46
N PRO A 90 28.53 34.90 6.02
CA PRO A 90 28.36 33.45 5.92
C PRO A 90 27.08 32.95 6.61
N PHE A 91 26.54 33.73 7.55
CA PHE A 91 25.28 33.43 8.26
C PHE A 91 24.06 33.28 7.33
N TYR A 92 24.09 33.81 6.09
CA TYR A 92 23.00 33.59 5.13
C TYR A 92 22.83 32.11 4.74
N ALA A 93 23.88 31.29 4.84
CA ALA A 93 23.82 29.86 4.56
C ALA A 93 22.82 29.12 5.47
N PHE A 94 22.63 29.56 6.72
CA PHE A 94 21.69 28.92 7.65
C PHE A 94 20.23 29.02 7.17
N GLY A 95 19.90 30.00 6.32
CA GLY A 95 18.56 30.13 5.73
C GLY A 95 18.38 29.38 4.39
N PHE A 96 19.45 28.93 3.73
CA PHE A 96 19.36 28.28 2.40
C PHE A 96 18.50 27.02 2.40
N PHE A 97 18.64 26.21 3.45
CA PHE A 97 17.89 24.96 3.59
C PHE A 97 16.75 25.03 4.59
N MET A 98 16.36 26.23 5.04
CA MET A 98 15.18 26.43 5.89
C MET A 98 13.91 25.84 5.25
N PRO A 99 13.61 26.03 3.95
CA PRO A 99 12.42 25.44 3.32
C PRO A 99 12.48 23.90 3.25
N LEU A 100 13.65 23.33 3.00
CA LEU A 100 13.86 21.87 3.02
C LEU A 100 13.61 21.31 4.43
N MET A 101 14.16 21.96 5.45
CA MET A 101 13.90 21.62 6.85
C MET A 101 12.40 21.73 7.18
N ALA A 102 11.72 22.78 6.71
CA ALA A 102 10.28 22.95 6.91
C ALA A 102 9.48 21.81 6.26
N TYR A 103 9.80 21.39 5.02
CA TYR A 103 9.17 20.24 4.38
C TYR A 103 9.32 18.95 5.19
N ILE A 104 10.52 18.68 5.70
CA ILE A 104 10.78 17.48 6.51
C ILE A 104 9.97 17.55 7.82
N LEU A 105 9.93 18.72 8.46
CA LEU A 105 9.20 18.92 9.70
C LEU A 105 7.68 18.82 9.51
N LEU A 106 7.12 19.08 8.32
CA LEU A 106 5.69 18.86 8.05
C LEU A 106 5.26 17.41 8.31
N GLY A 107 6.17 16.44 8.18
CA GLY A 107 5.89 15.03 8.45
C GLY A 107 5.63 14.73 9.93
N SER A 108 6.19 15.52 10.83
CA SER A 108 6.11 15.32 12.29
C SER A 108 5.35 16.44 13.02
N TYR A 109 5.20 17.60 12.38
CA TYR A 109 4.58 18.80 12.90
C TYR A 109 3.61 19.40 11.90
N LYS A 110 2.63 20.19 12.37
CA LYS A 110 1.72 20.92 11.47
C LYS A 110 2.45 22.04 10.73
N GLU A 111 1.76 22.66 9.79
CA GLU A 111 2.28 23.72 8.90
C GLU A 111 3.01 24.84 9.64
N ILE A 112 2.31 25.55 10.55
CA ILE A 112 2.88 26.70 11.25
C ILE A 112 4.04 26.32 12.18
N PRO A 113 3.92 25.28 13.04
CA PRO A 113 5.06 24.85 13.86
C PRO A 113 6.30 24.47 13.05
N SER A 114 6.14 23.83 11.88
CA SER A 114 7.27 23.47 11.01
C SER A 114 8.03 24.69 10.50
N ILE A 115 7.31 25.75 10.12
CA ILE A 115 7.89 27.01 9.66
C ILE A 115 8.58 27.75 10.80
N ILE A 116 7.93 27.82 11.98
CA ILE A 116 8.50 28.50 13.14
C ILE A 116 9.77 27.80 13.61
N LEU A 117 9.73 26.47 13.75
CA LEU A 117 10.87 25.69 14.23
C LEU A 117 12.05 25.78 13.26
N SER A 118 11.79 25.63 11.96
CA SER A 118 12.83 25.79 10.93
C SER A 118 13.40 27.22 10.92
N GLY A 119 12.57 28.24 11.09
CA GLY A 119 12.98 29.64 11.17
C GLY A 119 13.85 29.93 12.39
N ILE A 120 13.44 29.48 13.57
CA ILE A 120 14.21 29.67 14.82
C ILE A 120 15.59 29.01 14.71
N THR A 121 15.66 27.77 14.23
CA THR A 121 16.92 27.05 14.05
C THR A 121 17.86 27.75 13.09
N SER A 122 17.30 28.31 12.01
CA SER A 122 18.07 29.05 11.01
C SER A 122 18.49 30.43 11.51
N TYR A 123 17.69 31.06 12.38
CA TYR A 123 17.92 32.41 12.90
C TYR A 123 18.92 32.45 14.05
N LEU A 124 18.81 31.56 15.05
CA LEU A 124 19.60 31.60 16.29
C LEU A 124 21.12 31.72 16.12
N PRO A 125 21.78 31.10 15.13
CA PRO A 125 23.21 31.28 14.89
C PRO A 125 23.66 32.74 14.68
N ILE A 126 22.74 33.66 14.36
CA ILE A 126 23.01 35.10 14.19
C ILE A 126 23.37 35.81 15.50
N ILE A 127 23.23 35.15 16.66
CA ILE A 127 23.62 35.73 17.96
C ILE A 127 25.10 36.15 18.01
N PHE A 128 25.97 35.52 17.21
CA PHE A 128 27.37 35.88 17.06
C PHE A 128 27.62 36.98 16.01
N TYR A 129 26.57 37.48 15.37
CA TYR A 129 26.59 38.49 14.31
C TYR A 129 25.51 39.57 14.54
N LEU A 130 25.35 40.04 15.79
CA LEU A 130 24.22 40.88 16.22
C LEU A 130 23.98 42.13 15.34
N LYS A 131 25.05 42.71 14.77
CA LYS A 131 24.96 43.85 13.84
C LYS A 131 24.06 43.56 12.62
N TYR A 132 23.97 42.31 12.20
CA TYR A 132 23.19 41.87 11.03
C TYR A 132 21.87 41.19 11.41
N SER A 133 21.50 41.17 12.70
CA SER A 133 20.31 40.47 13.20
C SER A 133 19.01 40.91 12.51
N ILE A 134 18.79 42.22 12.36
CA ILE A 134 17.54 42.75 11.76
C ILE A 134 17.42 42.35 10.29
N ILE A 135 18.48 42.55 9.49
CA ILE A 135 18.44 42.21 8.06
C ILE A 135 18.28 40.70 7.85
N PHE A 136 18.91 39.89 8.70
CA PHE A 136 18.77 38.45 8.65
C PHE A 136 17.40 37.97 9.13
N LEU A 137 16.80 38.63 10.12
CA LEU A 137 15.43 38.35 10.56
C LEU A 137 14.43 38.59 9.42
N ILE A 138 14.56 39.71 8.71
CA ILE A 138 13.74 40.01 7.52
C ILE A 138 13.92 38.89 6.48
N TYR A 139 15.17 38.50 6.19
CA TYR A 139 15.47 37.41 5.26
C TYR A 139 14.77 36.09 5.64
N ILE A 140 14.88 35.66 6.89
CA ILE A 140 14.24 34.43 7.40
C ILE A 140 12.71 34.54 7.37
N ILE A 141 12.13 35.68 7.77
CA ILE A 141 10.68 35.90 7.72
C ILE A 141 10.17 35.83 6.28
N THR A 142 10.85 36.48 5.33
CA THR A 142 10.45 36.44 3.92
C THR A 142 10.48 35.01 3.36
N ILE A 143 11.52 34.23 3.66
CA ILE A 143 11.57 32.80 3.28
C ILE A 143 10.39 32.03 3.88
N GLY A 144 10.11 32.23 5.18
CA GLY A 144 8.99 31.62 5.87
C GLY A 144 7.64 31.98 5.26
N LEU A 145 7.44 33.23 4.86
CA LEU A 145 6.21 33.70 4.18
C LEU A 145 6.06 33.10 2.79
N ILE A 146 7.14 33.00 2.00
CA ILE A 146 7.12 32.35 0.68
C ILE A 146 6.74 30.88 0.83
N PHE A 147 7.34 30.17 1.79
CA PHE A 147 6.99 28.78 2.07
C PHE A 147 5.54 28.63 2.55
N HIS A 148 5.08 29.52 3.45
CA HIS A 148 3.70 29.53 3.93
C HIS A 148 2.71 29.73 2.78
N PHE A 149 2.96 30.71 1.91
CA PHE A 149 2.12 30.99 0.75
C PHE A 149 2.11 29.81 -0.22
N TYR A 150 3.28 29.19 -0.45
CA TYR A 150 3.36 27.98 -1.26
C TYR A 150 2.47 26.86 -0.72
N ILE A 151 2.63 26.49 0.55
CA ILE A 151 1.80 25.46 1.19
C ILE A 151 0.31 25.84 1.18
N TYR A 152 -0.01 27.12 1.37
CA TYR A 152 -1.37 27.63 1.23
C TYR A 152 -1.94 27.36 -0.18
N THR A 153 -1.18 27.61 -1.26
CA THR A 153 -1.64 27.32 -2.63
C THR A 153 -1.86 25.82 -2.86
N VAL A 154 -0.96 24.98 -2.37
CA VAL A 154 -1.09 23.52 -2.44
C VAL A 154 -2.34 23.05 -1.70
N ASN A 155 -2.57 23.55 -0.49
CA ASN A 155 -3.75 23.22 0.32
C ASN A 155 -5.04 23.72 -0.29
N ARG A 156 -5.06 24.92 -0.86
CA ARG A 156 -6.24 25.48 -1.52
C ARG A 156 -6.67 24.61 -2.71
N LYS A 157 -5.72 24.03 -3.45
CA LYS A 157 -6.02 23.05 -4.51
C LYS A 157 -6.61 21.77 -3.93
N GLY A 158 -6.04 21.23 -2.85
CA GLY A 158 -6.61 20.06 -2.15
C GLY A 158 -8.03 20.30 -1.67
N ILE A 159 -8.30 21.44 -1.01
CA ILE A 159 -9.63 21.77 -0.48
C ILE A 159 -10.67 21.84 -1.61
N LYS A 160 -10.30 22.40 -2.77
CA LYS A 160 -11.21 22.49 -3.93
C LYS A 160 -11.62 21.12 -4.49
N ILE A 161 -10.77 20.10 -4.37
CA ILE A 161 -11.00 18.77 -4.96
C ILE A 161 -11.55 17.80 -3.92
N LEU A 162 -10.93 17.77 -2.73
CA LEU A 162 -11.18 16.79 -1.68
C LEU A 162 -12.10 17.30 -0.56
N GLY A 163 -12.24 18.62 -0.41
CA GLY A 163 -12.79 19.23 0.80
C GLY A 163 -11.81 19.27 1.99
N PHE A 164 -10.59 18.72 1.84
CA PHE A 164 -9.55 18.67 2.86
C PHE A 164 -8.26 19.34 2.39
N LYS A 165 -7.44 19.82 3.34
CA LYS A 165 -6.09 20.32 2.99
C LYS A 165 -5.24 19.18 2.43
N SER A 166 -4.47 19.45 1.38
CA SER A 166 -3.53 18.49 0.81
C SER A 166 -2.56 17.94 1.85
N THR A 167 -2.08 18.78 2.77
CA THR A 167 -1.21 18.37 3.89
C THR A 167 -1.90 17.39 4.85
N GLN A 168 -3.21 17.50 5.08
CA GLN A 168 -3.96 16.57 5.93
C GLN A 168 -4.05 15.17 5.32
N VAL A 169 -3.86 15.04 4.01
CA VAL A 169 -3.82 13.77 3.30
C VAL A 169 -2.37 13.29 3.14
N ALA A 170 -1.50 14.12 2.56
CA ALA A 170 -0.14 13.71 2.22
C ALA A 170 0.72 13.38 3.44
N VAL A 171 0.61 14.15 4.54
CA VAL A 171 1.46 13.94 5.73
C VAL A 171 1.25 12.54 6.32
N PRO A 172 0.02 12.08 6.64
CA PRO A 172 -0.19 10.72 7.13
C PRO A 172 0.38 9.61 6.24
N PHE A 173 0.26 9.72 4.91
CA PHE A 173 0.83 8.76 3.97
C PHE A 173 2.36 8.78 3.98
N ILE A 174 2.97 9.97 3.92
CA ILE A 174 4.43 10.13 4.01
C ILE A 174 4.95 9.58 5.33
N THR A 175 4.28 9.86 6.45
CA THR A 175 4.63 9.34 7.77
C THR A 175 4.54 7.81 7.81
N ALA A 176 3.49 7.22 7.22
CA ALA A 176 3.34 5.77 7.14
C ALA A 176 4.48 5.10 6.34
N ILE A 177 4.89 5.70 5.22
CA ILE A 177 5.95 5.16 4.35
C ILE A 177 7.35 5.40 4.96
N THR A 178 7.64 6.63 5.39
CA THR A 178 8.99 7.06 5.80
C THR A 178 9.33 6.69 7.24
N GLU A 179 8.36 6.78 8.15
CA GLU A 179 8.56 6.48 9.58
C GLU A 179 8.06 5.09 9.97
N LYS A 180 7.44 4.36 9.04
CA LYS A 180 6.73 3.08 9.31
C LYS A 180 5.65 3.22 10.40
N ASN A 181 5.17 4.45 10.64
CA ASN A 181 4.14 4.74 11.62
C ASN A 181 2.79 4.92 10.92
N LYS A 182 1.95 3.90 10.99
CA LYS A 182 0.66 3.80 10.27
C LYS A 182 -0.50 4.47 11.01
N VAL A 183 -0.34 4.78 12.29
CA VAL A 183 -1.42 5.32 13.15
C VAL A 183 -2.02 6.62 12.60
N PRO A 184 -1.24 7.62 12.16
CA PRO A 184 -1.80 8.84 11.58
C PRO A 184 -2.63 8.56 10.32
N LEU A 185 -2.20 7.61 9.50
CA LEU A 185 -2.89 7.23 8.27
C LEU A 185 -4.20 6.51 8.58
N GLU A 186 -4.20 5.50 9.45
CA GLU A 186 -5.43 4.82 9.86
C GLU A 186 -6.43 5.78 10.51
N ASN A 187 -5.97 6.73 11.33
CA ASN A 187 -6.84 7.75 11.92
C ASN A 187 -7.48 8.65 10.87
N PHE A 188 -6.71 9.05 9.85
CA PHE A 188 -7.22 9.82 8.73
C PHE A 188 -8.24 9.02 7.90
N LEU A 189 -7.90 7.80 7.49
CA LEU A 189 -8.80 6.92 6.74
C LEU A 189 -10.09 6.64 7.51
N ASN A 190 -10.01 6.41 8.82
CA ASN A 190 -11.15 6.19 9.70
C ASN A 190 -12.03 7.45 9.85
N LEU A 191 -11.46 8.65 9.72
CA LEU A 191 -12.21 9.91 9.76
C LEU A 191 -13.00 10.13 8.46
N ILE A 192 -12.45 9.75 7.31
CA ILE A 192 -13.11 9.92 6.00
C ILE A 192 -13.99 8.74 5.58
N SER A 193 -13.92 7.62 6.32
CA SER A 193 -14.70 6.41 6.07
C SER A 193 -16.22 6.60 6.26
N VAL A 194 -16.98 5.75 5.58
CA VAL A 194 -18.45 5.69 5.67
C VAL A 194 -18.89 4.38 6.32
N LYS A 195 -19.99 4.41 7.08
CA LYS A 195 -20.56 3.19 7.68
C LYS A 195 -21.41 2.44 6.66
N THR A 196 -21.27 1.13 6.62
CA THR A 196 -22.08 0.22 5.82
C THR A 196 -22.38 -1.06 6.60
N ASN A 197 -23.21 -1.92 6.00
CA ASN A 197 -23.38 -3.30 6.45
C ASN A 197 -22.63 -4.21 5.50
N LEU A 198 -21.83 -5.12 6.05
CA LEU A 198 -21.06 -6.08 5.28
C LEU A 198 -21.66 -7.47 5.43
N SER A 199 -21.58 -8.26 4.37
CA SER A 199 -21.94 -9.68 4.40
C SER A 199 -20.69 -10.54 4.23
N ILE A 200 -20.63 -11.66 4.95
CA ILE A 200 -19.56 -12.63 4.82
C ILE A 200 -20.22 -13.99 4.63
N PHE A 201 -20.00 -14.58 3.45
CA PHE A 201 -20.40 -15.95 3.20
C PHE A 201 -19.31 -16.90 3.69
N MET A 202 -19.71 -17.94 4.41
CA MET A 202 -18.82 -18.97 4.88
C MET A 202 -19.44 -20.33 4.60
N TYR A 203 -18.61 -21.28 4.20
CA TYR A 203 -19.02 -22.68 4.12
C TYR A 203 -17.92 -23.58 4.68
N ARG A 204 -18.34 -24.72 5.22
CA ARG A 204 -17.49 -25.69 5.87
C ARG A 204 -17.67 -27.05 5.22
N LEU A 205 -16.56 -27.71 4.95
CA LEU A 205 -16.48 -29.09 4.49
C LEU A 205 -15.67 -29.86 5.53
N ASP A 206 -16.36 -30.52 6.46
CA ASP A 206 -15.76 -31.08 7.68
C ASP A 206 -14.85 -30.09 8.43
N ASP A 207 -13.52 -30.23 8.35
CA ASP A 207 -12.55 -29.38 9.06
C ASP A 207 -12.08 -28.15 8.25
N PHE A 208 -12.47 -28.07 6.96
CA PHE A 208 -12.08 -26.99 6.06
C PHE A 208 -13.11 -25.87 6.11
N LEU A 209 -12.67 -24.66 6.46
CA LEU A 209 -13.51 -23.46 6.49
C LEU A 209 -13.11 -22.54 5.34
N PHE A 210 -14.08 -22.23 4.49
CA PHE A 210 -13.90 -21.32 3.37
C PHE A 210 -14.74 -20.05 3.58
N MET A 211 -14.20 -18.90 3.19
CA MET A 211 -14.83 -17.61 3.40
C MET A 211 -14.75 -16.74 2.16
N ILE A 212 -15.84 -16.05 1.85
CA ILE A 212 -15.92 -15.01 0.83
C ILE A 212 -16.49 -13.77 1.54
N PRO A 213 -15.64 -12.80 1.95
CA PRO A 213 -16.10 -11.59 2.61
C PRO A 213 -16.44 -10.49 1.60
N GLN A 214 -17.45 -9.67 1.90
CA GLN A 214 -17.68 -8.39 1.24
C GLN A 214 -16.68 -7.34 1.75
N ILE A 215 -15.38 -7.65 1.68
CA ILE A 215 -14.27 -6.83 2.16
C ILE A 215 -13.17 -6.95 1.13
N HIS A 216 -12.63 -5.81 0.71
CA HIS A 216 -11.41 -5.75 -0.08
C HIS A 216 -10.19 -5.71 0.86
N PHE A 217 -9.07 -6.30 0.46
CA PHE A 217 -7.93 -6.53 1.36
C PHE A 217 -6.93 -5.38 1.37
N GLY A 218 -7.43 -4.17 1.63
CA GLY A 218 -6.64 -3.02 2.06
C GLY A 218 -5.85 -2.34 0.95
N VAL A 219 -5.11 -1.29 1.32
CA VAL A 219 -4.40 -0.43 0.37
C VAL A 219 -2.94 -0.84 0.22
N PHE A 220 -2.26 -1.11 1.35
CA PHE A 220 -0.86 -1.56 1.39
C PHE A 220 -0.40 -1.98 2.80
N ASP A 221 0.58 -2.87 2.85
CA ASP A 221 1.34 -3.28 4.04
C ASP A 221 0.42 -3.80 5.18
N SER A 222 0.28 -3.06 6.28
CA SER A 222 -0.59 -3.48 7.40
C SER A 222 -1.64 -2.43 7.76
N VAL A 223 -1.95 -1.53 6.82
CA VAL A 223 -2.95 -0.50 7.03
C VAL A 223 -4.32 -1.12 6.80
N GLY A 224 -5.22 -1.01 7.77
CA GLY A 224 -6.59 -1.45 7.58
C GLY A 224 -6.70 -2.94 7.26
N SER A 225 -7.57 -3.31 6.31
CA SER A 225 -7.80 -4.70 5.89
C SER A 225 -6.65 -5.36 5.12
N SER A 226 -5.48 -4.73 4.97
CA SER A 226 -4.35 -5.28 4.19
C SER A 226 -3.84 -6.64 4.67
N ARG A 227 -4.02 -6.95 5.97
CA ARG A 227 -3.64 -8.24 6.56
C ARG A 227 -4.83 -9.11 6.94
N PHE A 228 -6.02 -8.80 6.44
CA PHE A 228 -7.27 -9.45 6.85
C PHE A 228 -7.20 -10.98 6.75
N VAL A 229 -6.66 -11.51 5.64
CA VAL A 229 -6.45 -12.95 5.42
C VAL A 229 -5.61 -13.56 6.54
N TYR A 230 -4.45 -12.97 6.84
CA TYR A 230 -3.53 -13.46 7.86
C TYR A 230 -4.10 -13.35 9.28
N ASP A 231 -4.82 -12.27 9.56
CA ASP A 231 -5.37 -12.02 10.90
C ASP A 231 -6.54 -12.98 11.21
N ILE A 232 -7.35 -13.35 10.21
CA ILE A 232 -8.34 -14.42 10.32
C ILE A 232 -7.68 -15.77 10.55
N GLU A 233 -6.70 -16.15 9.71
CA GLU A 233 -5.98 -17.42 9.86
C GLU A 233 -5.32 -17.54 11.24
N LYS A 234 -4.73 -16.45 11.72
CA LYS A 234 -4.11 -16.39 13.05
C LYS A 234 -5.14 -16.45 14.18
N THR A 235 -6.35 -15.95 13.97
CA THR A 235 -7.42 -15.99 14.98
C THR A 235 -8.09 -17.37 15.03
N LEU A 236 -8.25 -18.02 13.89
CA LEU A 236 -8.95 -19.29 13.73
C LEU A 236 -8.02 -20.50 13.56
N LYS A 237 -6.82 -20.48 14.15
CA LYS A 237 -5.74 -21.48 13.98
C LYS A 237 -6.13 -22.95 14.14
N ASN A 238 -7.23 -23.23 14.83
CA ASN A 238 -7.73 -24.59 15.04
C ASN A 238 -8.52 -25.13 13.83
N ASN A 239 -8.76 -24.32 12.79
CA ASN A 239 -9.40 -24.73 11.54
C ASN A 239 -8.44 -24.47 10.38
N ILE A 240 -8.57 -25.25 9.30
CA ILE A 240 -7.91 -24.94 8.04
C ILE A 240 -8.79 -23.91 7.34
N VAL A 241 -8.45 -22.63 7.49
CA VAL A 241 -9.24 -21.50 6.96
C VAL A 241 -8.64 -21.00 5.66
N THR A 242 -9.47 -20.86 4.62
CA THR A 242 -9.08 -20.22 3.35
C THR A 242 -10.06 -19.09 3.04
N ILE A 243 -9.54 -17.89 2.81
CA ILE A 243 -10.31 -16.69 2.55
C ILE A 243 -10.09 -16.33 1.09
N PHE A 244 -11.16 -16.24 0.32
CA PHE A 244 -11.10 -15.88 -1.08
C PHE A 244 -11.44 -14.40 -1.29
N HIS A 245 -10.89 -13.81 -2.35
CA HIS A 245 -11.35 -12.52 -2.81
C HIS A 245 -12.74 -12.67 -3.47
N GLY A 246 -13.65 -11.77 -3.13
CA GLY A 246 -14.99 -11.70 -3.73
C GLY A 246 -15.16 -10.38 -4.48
N PRO A 247 -16.31 -10.14 -5.14
CA PRO A 247 -16.51 -8.88 -5.86
C PRO A 247 -16.39 -7.66 -4.93
N GLY A 248 -15.61 -6.68 -5.34
CA GLY A 248 -15.21 -5.56 -4.49
C GLY A 248 -14.01 -4.87 -5.07
N SER A 249 -13.88 -3.57 -4.81
CA SER A 249 -12.61 -2.86 -4.98
C SER A 249 -12.34 -2.07 -3.70
N HIS A 250 -11.34 -1.19 -3.71
CA HIS A 250 -10.87 -0.42 -2.55
C HIS A 250 -11.95 0.42 -1.85
N GLU A 251 -13.15 0.61 -2.43
CA GLU A 251 -14.27 1.18 -1.67
C GLU A 251 -14.72 0.32 -0.48
N LEU A 252 -14.45 -0.99 -0.50
CA LEU A 252 -14.78 -1.93 0.58
C LEU A 252 -13.64 -2.16 1.58
N ASP A 253 -12.53 -1.42 1.45
CA ASP A 253 -11.42 -1.50 2.39
C ASP A 253 -11.83 -1.05 3.79
N LEU A 254 -11.41 -1.81 4.80
CA LEU A 254 -11.55 -1.40 6.19
C LEU A 254 -10.44 -0.37 6.50
N PRO A 255 -10.78 0.79 7.10
CA PRO A 255 -9.85 1.92 7.19
C PRO A 255 -8.75 1.76 8.24
N SER A 256 -8.90 0.81 9.18
CA SER A 256 -7.99 0.67 10.31
C SER A 256 -7.99 -0.73 10.90
N SER A 257 -6.89 -1.09 11.56
CA SER A 257 -6.74 -2.32 12.34
C SER A 257 -7.83 -2.47 13.41
N ALA A 258 -8.31 -1.36 13.98
CA ALA A 258 -9.40 -1.37 14.95
C ALA A 258 -10.74 -1.81 14.33
N GLU A 259 -11.04 -1.42 13.09
CA GLU A 259 -12.23 -1.87 12.38
C GLU A 259 -12.10 -3.34 11.93
N VAL A 260 -10.90 -3.76 11.51
CA VAL A 260 -10.60 -5.18 11.22
C VAL A 260 -10.88 -6.06 12.45
N ASN A 261 -10.37 -5.68 13.62
CA ASN A 261 -10.56 -6.47 14.85
C ASN A 261 -12.04 -6.65 15.21
N LYS A 262 -12.88 -5.63 15.01
CA LYS A 262 -14.34 -5.74 15.24
C LYS A 262 -14.97 -6.78 14.32
N VAL A 263 -14.59 -6.80 13.05
CA VAL A 263 -15.07 -7.77 12.07
C VAL A 263 -14.61 -9.18 12.44
N ILE A 264 -13.32 -9.35 12.75
CA ILE A 264 -12.73 -10.62 13.16
C ILE A 264 -13.40 -11.19 14.40
N GLU A 265 -13.72 -10.37 15.40
CA GLU A 265 -14.41 -10.79 16.61
C GLU A 265 -15.78 -11.41 16.29
N VAL A 266 -16.56 -10.76 15.42
CA VAL A 266 -17.88 -11.25 14.99
C VAL A 266 -17.76 -12.56 14.22
N ILE A 267 -16.76 -12.68 13.33
CA ILE A 267 -16.47 -13.91 12.58
C ILE A 267 -16.09 -15.05 13.53
N SER A 268 -15.18 -14.78 14.47
CA SER A 268 -14.68 -15.76 15.42
C SER A 268 -15.81 -16.33 16.27
N LYS A 269 -16.63 -15.46 16.85
CA LYS A 269 -17.83 -15.86 17.59
C LYS A 269 -18.77 -16.71 16.74
N SER A 270 -19.08 -16.25 15.53
CA SER A 270 -20.01 -16.93 14.61
C SER A 270 -19.48 -18.29 14.13
N THR A 271 -18.16 -18.49 14.11
CA THR A 271 -17.52 -19.74 13.70
C THR A 271 -17.56 -20.79 14.81
N LEU A 272 -17.43 -20.35 16.08
CA LEU A 272 -17.49 -21.22 17.26
C LEU A 272 -18.92 -21.70 17.56
N GLU A 273 -19.93 -20.88 17.29
CA GLU A 273 -21.35 -21.20 17.47
C GLU A 273 -21.87 -22.12 16.34
N ARG A 274 -21.56 -23.44 16.43
CA ARG A 274 -21.92 -24.44 15.39
C ARG A 274 -23.42 -24.65 15.18
N ASN A 275 -24.26 -24.40 16.19
CA ASN A 275 -25.71 -24.68 16.12
C ASN A 275 -26.46 -23.80 15.09
N ASP A 276 -25.83 -22.72 14.63
CA ASP A 276 -26.43 -21.74 13.71
C ASP A 276 -26.03 -21.94 12.24
N TRP A 277 -25.40 -23.07 11.91
CA TRP A 277 -24.97 -23.38 10.56
C TRP A 277 -26.02 -24.20 9.81
N ASN A 278 -26.28 -23.83 8.55
CA ASN A 278 -27.24 -24.53 7.71
C ASN A 278 -26.57 -25.71 7.01
N LYS A 279 -27.19 -26.88 7.05
CA LYS A 279 -26.70 -28.04 6.30
C LYS A 279 -27.02 -27.90 4.81
N ALA A 280 -26.15 -28.45 3.98
CA ALA A 280 -26.34 -28.55 2.53
C ALA A 280 -25.89 -29.94 2.02
N SER A 281 -26.28 -30.24 0.80
CA SER A 281 -25.89 -31.45 0.07
C SER A 281 -25.15 -31.04 -1.20
N PHE A 282 -24.10 -31.76 -1.54
CA PHE A 282 -23.34 -31.52 -2.76
C PHE A 282 -24.03 -32.12 -3.98
N TYR A 283 -24.11 -31.36 -5.07
CA TYR A 283 -24.72 -31.75 -6.33
C TYR A 283 -23.70 -32.03 -7.44
N GLY A 284 -22.51 -31.43 -7.38
CA GLY A 284 -21.42 -31.76 -8.31
C GLY A 284 -20.57 -30.57 -8.72
N ILE A 285 -19.69 -30.81 -9.69
CA ILE A 285 -18.82 -29.78 -10.26
C ILE A 285 -19.28 -29.43 -11.67
N SER A 286 -19.54 -28.14 -11.94
CA SER A 286 -19.79 -27.63 -13.29
C SER A 286 -18.59 -26.82 -13.79
N ILE A 287 -18.34 -26.92 -15.10
CA ILE A 287 -17.32 -26.13 -15.80
C ILE A 287 -18.01 -25.62 -17.04
N GLU A 288 -18.10 -24.30 -17.18
CA GLU A 288 -18.79 -23.66 -18.29
C GLU A 288 -18.09 -22.36 -18.70
N LYS A 289 -18.32 -21.94 -19.96
CA LYS A 289 -17.88 -20.63 -20.44
C LYS A 289 -19.03 -19.65 -20.38
N ARG A 290 -18.79 -18.45 -19.85
CA ARG A 290 -19.77 -17.37 -19.78
C ARG A 290 -19.14 -16.09 -20.28
N SER A 291 -19.56 -15.63 -21.45
CA SER A 291 -18.89 -14.54 -22.17
C SER A 291 -17.39 -14.86 -22.33
N THR A 292 -16.52 -14.07 -21.71
CA THR A 292 -15.05 -14.23 -21.71
C THR A 292 -14.52 -14.99 -20.49
N PHE A 293 -15.41 -15.41 -19.57
CA PHE A 293 -15.03 -16.07 -18.33
C PHE A 293 -15.10 -17.58 -18.49
N ASP A 294 -14.08 -18.25 -17.95
CA ASP A 294 -14.11 -19.67 -17.67
C ASP A 294 -14.57 -19.82 -16.20
N VAL A 295 -15.71 -20.48 -16.01
CA VAL A 295 -16.35 -20.58 -14.69
C VAL A 295 -16.32 -22.03 -14.24
N THR A 296 -15.77 -22.26 -13.05
CA THR A 296 -15.83 -23.56 -12.38
C THR A 296 -16.64 -23.42 -11.11
N SER A 297 -17.69 -24.22 -10.95
CA SER A 297 -18.55 -24.12 -9.79
C SER A 297 -18.63 -25.41 -8.99
N LEU A 298 -18.60 -25.25 -7.68
CA LEU A 298 -19.04 -26.25 -6.72
C LEU A 298 -20.52 -26.00 -6.45
N GLU A 299 -21.35 -26.95 -6.85
CA GLU A 299 -22.80 -26.83 -6.75
C GLU A 299 -23.33 -27.59 -5.55
N PHE A 300 -24.12 -26.90 -4.72
CA PHE A 300 -24.82 -27.47 -3.58
C PHE A 300 -26.32 -27.17 -3.71
N ASP A 301 -27.14 -27.91 -2.97
CA ASP A 301 -28.59 -27.76 -2.99
C ASP A 301 -29.09 -26.39 -2.50
N LYS A 302 -28.34 -25.74 -1.60
CA LYS A 302 -28.71 -24.44 -1.00
C LYS A 302 -27.89 -23.26 -1.50
N PHE A 303 -26.72 -23.51 -2.06
CA PHE A 303 -25.80 -22.47 -2.49
C PHE A 303 -24.88 -22.96 -3.61
N ARG A 304 -24.23 -22.03 -4.30
CA ARG A 304 -23.22 -22.30 -5.31
C ARG A 304 -22.00 -21.43 -5.03
N VAL A 305 -20.81 -21.98 -5.23
CA VAL A 305 -19.54 -21.24 -5.18
C VAL A 305 -18.88 -21.37 -6.54
N SER A 306 -18.56 -20.24 -7.17
CA SER A 306 -18.10 -20.18 -8.56
C SER A 306 -16.79 -19.42 -8.65
N PHE A 307 -15.75 -20.10 -9.11
CA PHE A 307 -14.43 -19.55 -9.37
C PHE A 307 -14.41 -18.91 -10.75
N MET A 308 -14.10 -17.62 -10.78
CA MET A 308 -14.11 -16.80 -11.99
C MET A 308 -12.70 -16.62 -12.51
N GLU A 309 -12.43 -17.11 -13.71
CA GLU A 309 -11.18 -16.91 -14.42
C GLU A 309 -11.46 -16.19 -15.74
N ARG A 310 -10.56 -15.30 -16.20
CA ARG A 310 -10.70 -14.59 -17.47
C ARG A 310 -9.41 -14.67 -18.30
N PRO A 311 -9.09 -15.86 -18.86
CA PRO A 311 -7.75 -16.18 -19.37
C PRO A 311 -7.21 -15.27 -20.48
N GLU A 312 -8.06 -14.61 -21.26
CA GLU A 312 -7.64 -13.77 -22.39
C GLU A 312 -7.50 -12.29 -22.06
N PHE A 313 -8.21 -11.81 -21.02
CA PHE A 313 -8.28 -10.38 -20.72
C PHE A 313 -7.83 -10.02 -19.30
N GLY A 314 -7.50 -11.02 -18.48
CA GLY A 314 -7.17 -10.82 -17.08
C GLY A 314 -8.39 -10.56 -16.20
N ILE A 315 -8.18 -10.72 -14.90
CA ILE A 315 -9.17 -10.50 -13.85
C ILE A 315 -8.47 -9.79 -12.68
N ASP A 316 -9.06 -8.69 -12.24
CA ASP A 316 -8.66 -7.90 -11.08
C ASP A 316 -9.95 -7.76 -10.26
N ASP A 317 -10.52 -6.57 -10.04
CA ASP A 317 -11.72 -6.46 -9.20
C ASP A 317 -13.07 -6.70 -9.93
N LEU A 318 -13.77 -7.79 -9.63
CA LEU A 318 -15.18 -7.92 -10.00
C LEU A 318 -16.07 -6.83 -9.32
N PRO A 319 -17.09 -6.26 -10.00
CA PRO A 319 -17.85 -5.14 -9.43
C PRO A 319 -18.60 -5.47 -8.13
N SER A 320 -18.42 -4.62 -7.10
CA SER A 320 -19.07 -4.76 -5.79
C SER A 320 -20.61 -4.84 -5.85
N SER A 321 -21.23 -4.30 -6.91
CA SER A 321 -22.68 -4.39 -7.14
C SER A 321 -23.20 -5.82 -7.29
N LEU A 322 -22.34 -6.79 -7.60
CA LEU A 322 -22.70 -8.20 -7.76
C LEU A 322 -23.15 -8.86 -6.45
N TRP A 323 -22.68 -8.36 -5.29
CA TRP A 323 -23.06 -8.89 -3.97
C TRP A 323 -24.56 -8.95 -3.72
N LYS A 324 -25.32 -7.95 -4.21
CA LYS A 324 -26.78 -7.93 -4.07
C LYS A 324 -27.42 -9.17 -4.71
N TYR A 325 -26.92 -9.55 -5.89
CA TYR A 325 -27.41 -10.70 -6.62
C TYR A 325 -26.95 -12.00 -5.94
N MET A 326 -25.67 -12.08 -5.54
CA MET A 326 -25.10 -13.25 -4.85
C MET A 326 -25.88 -13.59 -3.58
N LEU A 327 -26.20 -12.57 -2.75
CA LEU A 327 -26.96 -12.75 -1.51
C LEU A 327 -28.42 -13.13 -1.76
N SER A 328 -28.99 -12.77 -2.92
CA SER A 328 -30.38 -13.09 -3.26
C SER A 328 -30.55 -14.48 -3.85
N SER A 329 -29.54 -14.98 -4.57
CA SER A 329 -29.58 -16.28 -5.24
C SER A 329 -28.77 -17.38 -4.53
N ASN A 330 -27.99 -17.02 -3.50
CA ASN A 330 -26.98 -17.88 -2.87
C ASN A 330 -25.94 -18.45 -3.86
N ASN A 331 -25.66 -17.72 -4.95
CA ASN A 331 -24.57 -18.05 -5.87
C ASN A 331 -23.43 -17.05 -5.66
N TYR A 332 -22.34 -17.51 -5.02
CA TYR A 332 -21.23 -16.68 -4.60
C TYR A 332 -20.07 -16.82 -5.59
N LEU A 333 -19.63 -15.68 -6.12
CA LEU A 333 -18.47 -15.60 -7.00
C LEU A 333 -17.18 -15.43 -6.19
N ILE A 334 -16.14 -16.14 -6.61
CA ILE A 334 -14.76 -15.95 -6.18
C ILE A 334 -14.01 -15.33 -7.34
N ASP A 335 -13.39 -14.20 -7.04
CA ASP A 335 -12.44 -13.57 -7.93
C ASP A 335 -11.09 -14.27 -7.78
N CYS A 336 -10.58 -14.88 -8.87
CA CYS A 336 -9.37 -15.68 -8.75
C CYS A 336 -8.09 -14.83 -8.78
N HIS A 337 -8.14 -13.57 -9.26
CA HIS A 337 -6.96 -12.70 -9.42
C HIS A 337 -5.74 -13.44 -10.05
N ASN A 338 -6.05 -14.31 -11.02
CA ASN A 338 -5.12 -15.31 -11.52
C ASN A 338 -4.46 -14.94 -12.86
N SER A 339 -4.71 -13.72 -13.31
CA SER A 339 -4.08 -13.13 -14.48
C SER A 339 -4.23 -11.61 -14.39
N PHE A 340 -3.12 -10.89 -14.48
CA PHE A 340 -3.10 -9.43 -14.56
C PHE A 340 -4.10 -8.88 -15.59
N LEU A 341 -4.78 -7.78 -15.24
CA LEU A 341 -5.79 -7.15 -16.08
C LEU A 341 -5.19 -6.56 -17.37
N VAL A 342 -5.69 -7.03 -18.51
CA VAL A 342 -5.34 -6.52 -19.85
C VAL A 342 -6.41 -5.58 -20.36
N LYS A 343 -7.68 -5.86 -20.05
CA LYS A 343 -8.84 -5.08 -20.53
C LYS A 343 -9.92 -4.99 -19.45
N GLU A 344 -10.42 -3.78 -19.24
CA GLU A 344 -11.58 -3.51 -18.38
C GLU A 344 -12.84 -4.32 -18.78
N TYR A 345 -13.73 -4.53 -17.81
CA TYR A 345 -15.01 -5.21 -18.05
C TYR A 345 -15.98 -4.30 -18.79
N ASP A 346 -16.65 -4.85 -19.81
CA ASP A 346 -17.76 -4.16 -20.47
C ASP A 346 -19.12 -4.48 -19.83
N ALA A 347 -20.14 -3.68 -20.19
CA ALA A 347 -21.48 -3.83 -19.63
C ALA A 347 -22.13 -5.19 -19.99
N HIS A 348 -21.76 -5.78 -21.12
CA HIS A 348 -22.28 -7.08 -21.54
C HIS A 348 -21.70 -8.20 -20.68
N GLU A 349 -20.40 -8.18 -20.41
CA GLU A 349 -19.74 -9.08 -19.46
C GLU A 349 -20.40 -9.02 -18.08
N ILE A 350 -20.58 -7.82 -17.53
CA ILE A 350 -21.19 -7.65 -16.21
C ILE A 350 -22.65 -8.13 -16.18
N ASN A 351 -23.43 -7.91 -17.24
CA ASN A 351 -24.79 -8.44 -17.31
C ASN A 351 -24.82 -9.97 -17.46
N SER A 352 -23.91 -10.55 -18.26
CA SER A 352 -23.76 -12.01 -18.34
C SER A 352 -23.41 -12.63 -16.98
N LEU A 353 -22.62 -11.95 -16.15
CA LEU A 353 -22.33 -12.40 -14.78
C LEU A 353 -23.57 -12.30 -13.88
N LYS A 354 -24.37 -11.24 -13.99
CA LYS A 354 -25.64 -11.14 -13.24
C LYS A 354 -26.60 -12.27 -13.61
N ASP A 355 -26.76 -12.53 -14.90
CA ASP A 355 -27.62 -13.61 -15.39
C ASP A 355 -27.13 -14.97 -14.89
N PHE A 356 -25.82 -15.18 -14.88
CA PHE A 356 -25.20 -16.37 -14.30
C PHE A 356 -25.45 -16.51 -12.79
N ILE A 357 -25.30 -15.42 -12.02
CA ILE A 357 -25.55 -15.42 -10.57
C ILE A 357 -27.01 -15.77 -10.28
N MET A 358 -27.94 -15.33 -11.13
CA MET A 358 -29.37 -15.58 -10.99
C MET A 358 -29.81 -16.95 -11.57
N ASP A 359 -28.94 -17.65 -12.30
CA ASP A 359 -29.25 -18.94 -12.91
C ASP A 359 -29.30 -20.07 -11.87
N GLN A 360 -30.48 -20.69 -11.72
CA GLN A 360 -30.71 -21.82 -10.81
C GLN A 360 -30.82 -23.18 -11.53
N ARG A 361 -30.43 -23.26 -12.81
CA ARG A 361 -30.53 -24.48 -13.62
C ARG A 361 -29.40 -25.50 -13.42
N GLY A 362 -28.64 -25.38 -12.32
CA GLY A 362 -27.52 -26.27 -11.99
C GLY A 362 -27.89 -27.75 -11.89
N ILE A 363 -26.89 -28.58 -11.67
CA ILE A 363 -26.99 -30.01 -11.35
C ILE A 363 -27.91 -30.16 -10.15
N LYS A 364 -28.81 -31.14 -10.19
CA LYS A 364 -29.80 -31.39 -9.11
C LYS A 364 -29.67 -32.75 -8.45
N ASN A 365 -28.75 -33.58 -8.93
CA ASN A 365 -28.55 -34.93 -8.41
C ASN A 365 -27.49 -34.89 -7.32
N VAL A 366 -27.82 -35.42 -6.14
CA VAL A 366 -26.86 -35.53 -5.04
C VAL A 366 -25.68 -36.40 -5.45
N ARG A 367 -24.46 -35.91 -5.20
CA ARG A 367 -23.21 -36.62 -5.42
C ARG A 367 -22.38 -36.67 -4.15
N LYS A 368 -21.49 -37.66 -4.07
CA LYS A 368 -20.46 -37.69 -3.06
C LYS A 368 -19.40 -36.64 -3.40
N LEU A 369 -18.98 -35.88 -2.39
CA LEU A 369 -17.87 -34.96 -2.51
C LEU A 369 -16.65 -35.58 -1.85
N LEU A 370 -15.55 -35.73 -2.58
CA LEU A 370 -14.25 -36.00 -1.99
C LEU A 370 -13.40 -34.74 -1.98
N VAL A 371 -12.71 -34.49 -0.86
CA VAL A 371 -11.78 -33.37 -0.71
C VAL A 371 -10.43 -33.87 -0.25
N GLY A 372 -9.40 -33.45 -0.97
CA GLY A 372 -8.00 -33.61 -0.61
C GLY A 372 -7.37 -32.28 -0.25
N TYR A 373 -6.37 -32.31 0.63
CA TYR A 373 -5.69 -31.10 1.09
C TYR A 373 -4.18 -31.30 1.22
N ALA A 374 -3.40 -30.36 0.74
CA ALA A 374 -1.97 -30.29 1.01
C ALA A 374 -1.53 -28.84 1.19
N GLU A 375 -0.62 -28.60 2.14
CA GLU A 375 0.04 -27.31 2.32
C GLU A 375 1.55 -27.52 2.33
N GLY A 376 2.27 -26.61 1.68
CA GLY A 376 3.73 -26.60 1.68
C GLY A 376 4.27 -25.18 1.67
N LYS A 377 5.58 -25.05 1.83
CA LYS A 377 6.30 -23.79 1.66
C LYS A 377 7.32 -23.94 0.54
N LEU A 378 7.62 -22.82 -0.12
CA LEU A 378 8.72 -22.73 -1.06
C LEU A 378 10.06 -22.67 -0.34
N ASP A 379 11.05 -23.31 -0.94
CA ASP A 379 12.43 -23.31 -0.46
C ASP A 379 13.19 -22.09 -0.98
N LYS A 380 12.80 -21.58 -2.15
CA LYS A 380 13.37 -20.38 -2.77
C LYS A 380 12.35 -19.24 -2.79
N THR A 381 12.86 -18.01 -2.76
CA THR A 381 12.03 -16.82 -2.94
C THR A 381 11.65 -16.69 -4.42
N CYS A 382 10.36 -16.75 -4.72
CA CYS A 382 9.82 -16.42 -6.04
C CYS A 382 9.28 -14.96 -6.03
N GLU A 383 9.41 -14.27 -7.17
CA GLU A 383 8.93 -12.89 -7.31
C GLU A 383 7.39 -12.82 -7.23
N GLY A 384 6.89 -11.73 -6.63
CA GLY A 384 5.45 -11.45 -6.54
C GLY A 384 4.67 -12.17 -5.44
N LEU A 385 5.31 -13.03 -4.64
CA LEU A 385 4.68 -13.68 -3.48
C LEU A 385 4.86 -12.85 -2.21
N CYS A 386 3.77 -12.66 -1.45
CA CYS A 386 3.78 -12.05 -0.13
C CYS A 386 4.12 -13.06 0.98
N ASP A 387 3.76 -14.33 0.80
CA ASP A 387 4.07 -15.44 1.72
C ASP A 387 4.46 -16.68 0.89
N SER A 388 5.42 -17.47 1.39
CA SER A 388 5.94 -18.64 0.68
C SER A 388 5.05 -19.88 0.77
N ARG A 389 3.95 -19.82 1.52
CA ARG A 389 2.98 -20.92 1.63
C ARG A 389 2.18 -21.10 0.34
N ILE A 390 1.92 -22.37 0.04
CA ILE A 390 1.02 -22.80 -1.03
C ILE A 390 0.03 -23.77 -0.42
N ARG A 391 -1.27 -23.54 -0.65
CA ARG A 391 -2.33 -24.47 -0.26
C ARG A 391 -2.96 -25.05 -1.50
N VAL A 392 -3.22 -26.36 -1.48
CA VAL A 392 -3.90 -27.06 -2.55
C VAL A 392 -5.09 -27.82 -2.00
N PHE A 393 -6.26 -27.54 -2.57
CA PHE A 393 -7.47 -28.31 -2.35
C PHE A 393 -7.84 -29.04 -3.63
N THR A 394 -8.14 -30.33 -3.57
CA THR A 394 -8.64 -31.10 -4.71
C THR A 394 -10.04 -31.58 -4.41
N PHE A 395 -10.99 -31.25 -5.29
CA PHE A 395 -12.39 -31.62 -5.20
C PHE A 395 -12.71 -32.65 -6.28
N ASP A 396 -13.40 -33.72 -5.92
CA ASP A 396 -13.78 -34.80 -6.84
C ASP A 396 -15.26 -35.18 -6.59
N ASP A 397 -16.05 -35.24 -7.66
CA ASP A 397 -17.47 -35.63 -7.61
C ASP A 397 -17.75 -37.01 -8.24
N GLY A 398 -16.70 -37.79 -8.51
CA GLY A 398 -16.70 -39.07 -9.22
C GLY A 398 -16.70 -38.93 -10.75
N VAL A 399 -16.94 -37.73 -11.28
CA VAL A 399 -16.98 -37.46 -12.72
C VAL A 399 -15.90 -36.45 -13.13
N LYS A 400 -15.70 -35.43 -12.31
CA LYS A 400 -14.70 -34.37 -12.50
C LYS A 400 -13.86 -34.24 -11.24
N ARG A 401 -12.59 -33.94 -11.47
CA ARG A 401 -11.60 -33.64 -10.45
C ARG A 401 -10.96 -32.28 -10.73
N VAL A 402 -11.08 -31.37 -9.78
CA VAL A 402 -10.57 -30.00 -9.90
C VAL A 402 -9.66 -29.69 -8.72
N SER A 403 -8.48 -29.12 -8.99
CA SER A 403 -7.58 -28.62 -7.93
C SER A 403 -7.56 -27.10 -7.89
N ILE A 404 -7.72 -26.54 -6.70
CA ILE A 404 -7.46 -25.12 -6.40
C ILE A 404 -6.05 -25.02 -5.86
N VAL A 405 -5.21 -24.20 -6.50
CA VAL A 405 -3.89 -23.83 -6.02
C VAL A 405 -3.98 -22.41 -5.50
N TYR A 406 -3.91 -22.25 -4.19
CA TYR A 406 -4.01 -20.97 -3.51
C TYR A 406 -2.61 -20.47 -3.11
N ILE A 407 -2.24 -19.30 -3.62
CA ILE A 407 -0.95 -18.65 -3.35
C ILE A 407 -1.17 -17.26 -2.76
N TYR A 408 -0.30 -16.83 -1.85
CA TYR A 408 -0.38 -15.52 -1.22
C TYR A 408 0.35 -14.49 -2.08
N ALA A 409 -0.40 -13.89 -3.01
CA ALA A 409 0.05 -12.85 -3.91
C ALA A 409 -1.10 -11.86 -4.15
N ASN A 410 -0.78 -10.69 -4.68
CA ASN A 410 -1.79 -9.76 -5.18
C ASN A 410 -2.47 -10.36 -6.43
N ASN A 411 -1.70 -10.51 -7.50
CA ASN A 411 -2.15 -11.11 -8.76
C ASN A 411 -1.16 -12.19 -9.21
N SER A 412 -1.46 -12.88 -10.31
CA SER A 412 -0.51 -13.76 -10.99
C SER A 412 -0.49 -13.58 -12.50
N THR A 413 0.47 -14.23 -13.16
CA THR A 413 0.66 -14.19 -14.61
C THR A 413 0.00 -15.39 -15.30
N LYS A 414 -0.45 -15.18 -16.55
CA LYS A 414 -1.02 -16.26 -17.39
C LYS A 414 0.00 -17.38 -17.60
N GLU A 415 1.28 -17.05 -17.72
CA GLU A 415 2.39 -17.98 -17.87
C GLU A 415 2.49 -18.94 -16.68
N LEU A 416 2.39 -18.41 -15.45
CA LEU A 416 2.40 -19.22 -14.24
C LEU A 416 1.20 -20.18 -14.18
N ASN A 417 0.00 -19.66 -14.44
CA ASN A 417 -1.22 -20.48 -14.42
C ASN A 417 -1.14 -21.63 -15.44
N ASN A 418 -0.70 -21.33 -16.67
CA ASN A 418 -0.50 -22.33 -17.72
C ASN A 418 0.57 -23.36 -17.34
N ALA A 419 1.68 -22.93 -16.74
CA ALA A 419 2.76 -23.84 -16.34
C ALA A 419 2.30 -24.86 -15.30
N ILE A 420 1.59 -24.42 -14.25
CA ILE A 420 1.04 -25.31 -13.22
C ILE A 420 0.02 -26.27 -13.85
N SER A 421 -0.92 -25.75 -14.64
CA SER A 421 -1.95 -26.55 -15.29
C SER A 421 -1.36 -27.64 -16.21
N ASN A 422 -0.34 -27.29 -17.00
CA ASN A 422 0.33 -28.23 -17.90
C ASN A 422 1.10 -29.33 -17.15
N ALA A 423 1.71 -29.00 -16.01
CA ALA A 423 2.50 -29.96 -15.22
C ALA A 423 1.66 -31.10 -14.60
N VAL A 424 0.34 -30.90 -14.44
CA VAL A 424 -0.56 -31.88 -13.81
C VAL A 424 -1.77 -32.25 -14.66
N ARG A 425 -1.74 -31.95 -15.97
CA ARG A 425 -2.88 -32.17 -16.89
C ARG A 425 -3.40 -33.62 -16.93
N GLN A 426 -2.57 -34.60 -16.54
CA GLN A 426 -2.93 -36.02 -16.48
C GLN A 426 -3.42 -36.47 -15.08
N VAL A 427 -3.42 -35.57 -14.09
CA VAL A 427 -3.76 -35.88 -12.69
C VAL A 427 -5.17 -35.40 -12.33
N VAL A 428 -5.54 -34.23 -12.85
CA VAL A 428 -6.82 -33.56 -12.60
C VAL A 428 -7.38 -32.97 -13.89
N ASP A 429 -8.70 -32.82 -13.98
CA ASP A 429 -9.37 -32.28 -15.17
C ASP A 429 -9.15 -30.78 -15.33
N LYS A 430 -9.03 -30.06 -14.20
CA LYS A 430 -8.78 -28.61 -14.20
C LYS A 430 -7.98 -28.18 -12.96
N VAL A 431 -7.09 -27.22 -13.16
CA VAL A 431 -6.43 -26.48 -12.09
C VAL A 431 -6.97 -25.05 -12.10
N ILE A 432 -7.23 -24.50 -10.93
CA ILE A 432 -7.62 -23.11 -10.73
C ILE A 432 -6.56 -22.49 -9.83
N LEU A 433 -5.71 -21.64 -10.41
CA LEU A 433 -4.83 -20.78 -9.62
C LEU A 433 -5.68 -19.66 -9.00
N VAL A 434 -5.50 -19.41 -7.71
CA VAL A 434 -6.22 -18.37 -6.97
C VAL A 434 -5.21 -17.59 -6.13
N THR A 435 -5.29 -16.28 -6.19
CA THR A 435 -4.69 -15.38 -5.22
C THR A 435 -5.80 -14.71 -4.41
N PRO A 436 -5.55 -14.31 -3.16
CA PRO A 436 -6.54 -13.58 -2.40
C PRO A 436 -6.56 -12.08 -2.69
N ASP A 437 -5.80 -11.56 -3.66
CA ASP A 437 -5.53 -10.12 -3.74
C ASP A 437 -4.76 -9.58 -2.51
N ASP A 438 -3.60 -10.20 -2.23
CA ASP A 438 -2.78 -9.87 -1.07
C ASP A 438 -2.04 -8.53 -1.22
N HIS A 439 -2.54 -7.48 -0.56
CA HIS A 439 -1.87 -6.18 -0.47
C HIS A 439 -0.87 -6.04 0.70
N SER A 440 -0.62 -7.10 1.47
CA SER A 440 0.31 -7.02 2.61
C SER A 440 1.76 -6.82 2.20
N CYS A 441 2.10 -7.13 0.95
CA CYS A 441 3.42 -6.89 0.37
C CYS A 441 3.45 -5.82 -0.74
N THR A 442 2.33 -5.12 -1.00
CA THR A 442 2.22 -4.09 -2.04
C THR A 442 2.56 -2.70 -1.50
N GLY A 443 2.79 -1.72 -2.39
CA GLY A 443 3.03 -0.33 -1.99
C GLY A 443 4.31 -0.07 -1.16
N ILE A 444 5.22 -1.05 -1.05
CA ILE A 444 6.47 -0.94 -0.28
C ILE A 444 7.49 0.00 -0.96
N SER A 445 7.33 0.28 -2.26
CA SER A 445 8.17 1.21 -3.01
C SER A 445 7.36 2.13 -3.91
N LEU A 446 7.64 3.44 -3.83
CA LEU A 446 7.02 4.46 -4.68
C LEU A 446 7.23 4.14 -6.17
N GLY A 447 6.13 4.07 -6.92
CA GLY A 447 6.12 3.83 -8.37
C GLY A 447 5.88 2.37 -8.80
N ILE A 448 5.92 1.40 -7.87
CA ILE A 448 5.46 0.02 -8.13
C ILE A 448 4.23 -0.19 -7.24
N THR A 449 3.05 -0.30 -7.85
CA THR A 449 1.80 -0.58 -7.13
C THR A 449 1.84 -1.98 -6.52
N TYR A 450 2.17 -2.99 -7.33
CA TYR A 450 2.45 -4.36 -6.92
C TYR A 450 3.27 -5.10 -7.99
N SER A 451 3.79 -6.29 -7.66
CA SER A 451 4.39 -7.22 -8.62
C SER A 451 3.59 -8.51 -8.61
N PRO A 452 3.01 -8.97 -9.74
CA PRO A 452 2.25 -10.21 -9.78
C PRO A 452 3.19 -11.42 -9.60
N ALA A 453 2.64 -12.53 -9.12
CA ALA A 453 3.35 -13.81 -9.07
C ALA A 453 3.67 -14.29 -10.50
N THR A 454 4.96 -14.38 -10.80
CA THR A 454 5.47 -14.78 -12.11
C THR A 454 5.83 -16.27 -12.14
N PHE A 455 6.12 -16.78 -13.34
CA PHE A 455 6.68 -18.12 -13.49
C PHE A 455 7.95 -18.29 -12.63
N CYS A 456 7.92 -19.29 -11.77
CA CYS A 456 9.04 -19.69 -10.94
C CYS A 456 9.07 -21.22 -10.89
N GLU A 457 10.20 -21.83 -11.25
CA GLU A 457 10.31 -23.28 -11.34
C GLU A 457 10.02 -23.98 -10.00
N ASP A 458 10.50 -23.40 -8.89
CA ASP A 458 10.24 -23.90 -7.54
C ASP A 458 8.74 -23.88 -7.22
N LEU A 459 8.04 -22.81 -7.59
CA LEU A 459 6.59 -22.66 -7.43
C LEU A 459 5.81 -23.70 -8.23
N VAL A 460 6.15 -23.90 -9.50
CA VAL A 460 5.48 -24.87 -10.37
C VAL A 460 5.71 -26.30 -9.87
N ASN A 461 6.94 -26.64 -9.51
CA ASN A 461 7.29 -27.95 -8.98
C ASN A 461 6.57 -28.23 -7.66
N LYS A 462 6.59 -27.26 -6.73
CA LYS A 462 5.95 -27.41 -5.43
C LYS A 462 4.42 -27.50 -5.53
N ALA A 463 3.79 -26.67 -6.36
CA ALA A 463 2.36 -26.76 -6.61
C ALA A 463 1.98 -28.13 -7.20
N SER A 464 2.75 -28.62 -8.18
CA SER A 464 2.53 -29.93 -8.80
C SER A 464 2.68 -31.10 -7.83
N GLU A 465 3.67 -31.03 -6.93
CA GLU A 465 3.86 -31.99 -5.84
C GLU A 465 2.63 -32.00 -4.91
N LEU A 466 2.20 -30.81 -4.44
CA LEU A 466 1.08 -30.66 -3.53
C LEU A 466 -0.25 -31.10 -4.16
N ILE A 467 -0.46 -30.89 -5.46
CA ILE A 467 -1.62 -31.43 -6.20
C ILE A 467 -1.64 -32.95 -6.18
N LYS A 468 -0.49 -33.60 -6.40
CA LYS A 468 -0.40 -35.07 -6.34
C LYS A 468 -0.65 -35.58 -4.92
N ILE A 469 -0.16 -34.89 -3.89
CA ILE A 469 -0.40 -35.24 -2.48
C ILE A 469 -1.88 -35.08 -2.12
N SER A 470 -2.47 -33.93 -2.46
CA SER A 470 -3.89 -33.61 -2.26
C SER A 470 -4.79 -34.63 -2.96
N THR A 471 -4.48 -35.01 -4.20
CA THR A 471 -5.25 -36.05 -4.92
C THR A 471 -5.15 -37.43 -4.25
N LYS A 472 -3.99 -37.78 -3.68
CA LYS A 472 -3.81 -39.08 -3.01
C LYS A 472 -4.49 -39.17 -1.65
N ASN A 473 -4.70 -38.06 -0.96
CA ASN A 473 -5.25 -38.03 0.39
C ASN A 473 -6.72 -37.60 0.46
N MET A 474 -7.43 -37.64 -0.67
CA MET A 474 -8.85 -37.29 -0.74
C MET A 474 -9.69 -38.16 0.19
N LYS A 475 -10.64 -37.52 0.88
CA LYS A 475 -11.61 -38.18 1.76
C LYS A 475 -13.02 -37.71 1.42
N GLU A 476 -13.99 -38.59 1.57
CA GLU A 476 -15.40 -38.23 1.44
C GLU A 476 -15.78 -37.23 2.55
N VAL A 477 -16.41 -36.13 2.15
CA VAL A 477 -16.89 -35.08 3.06
C VAL A 477 -18.20 -35.54 3.69
N ASN A 478 -18.26 -35.56 5.01
CA ASN A 478 -19.44 -36.03 5.73
C ASN A 478 -20.39 -34.89 6.09
N ASN A 479 -19.85 -33.71 6.42
CA ASN A 479 -20.62 -32.55 6.83
C ASN A 479 -20.34 -31.36 5.91
N ILE A 480 -21.40 -30.88 5.28
CA ILE A 480 -21.40 -29.67 4.47
C ILE A 480 -22.33 -28.66 5.14
N GLU A 481 -21.75 -27.54 5.54
CA GLU A 481 -22.45 -26.51 6.29
C GLU A 481 -22.17 -25.13 5.68
N TYR A 482 -23.11 -24.20 5.78
CA TYR A 482 -22.89 -22.81 5.36
C TYR A 482 -23.60 -21.79 6.26
N LYS A 483 -23.09 -20.56 6.25
CA LYS A 483 -23.62 -19.44 7.01
C LYS A 483 -23.32 -18.12 6.29
N VAL A 484 -24.27 -17.19 6.34
CA VAL A 484 -24.04 -15.78 5.94
C VAL A 484 -24.07 -14.92 7.19
N ILE A 485 -22.95 -14.30 7.52
CA ILE A 485 -22.85 -13.34 8.61
C ILE A 485 -23.14 -11.95 8.05
N LYS A 486 -24.00 -11.17 8.73
CA LYS A 486 -24.21 -9.75 8.45
C LYS A 486 -23.65 -8.92 9.58
N ILE A 487 -22.67 -8.06 9.28
CA ILE A 487 -22.01 -7.21 10.26
C ILE A 487 -22.49 -5.77 10.02
N LYS A 488 -23.12 -5.18 11.02
CA LYS A 488 -23.76 -3.86 10.90
C LYS A 488 -22.82 -2.73 11.31
N GLY A 489 -22.90 -1.61 10.58
CA GLY A 489 -22.25 -0.36 10.97
C GLY A 489 -20.72 -0.38 10.92
N VAL A 490 -20.15 -1.26 10.10
CA VAL A 490 -18.70 -1.33 9.85
C VAL A 490 -18.29 -0.15 8.99
N LYS A 491 -17.14 0.45 9.28
CA LYS A 491 -16.61 1.51 8.43
C LYS A 491 -15.81 0.95 7.26
N ILE A 492 -16.05 1.51 6.07
CA ILE A 492 -15.30 1.25 4.83
C ILE A 492 -14.83 2.58 4.24
N LEU A 493 -13.80 2.57 3.38
CA LEU A 493 -13.36 3.81 2.70
C LEU A 493 -14.46 4.42 1.84
N GLY A 494 -15.23 3.61 1.11
CA GLY A 494 -16.24 4.09 0.19
C GLY A 494 -15.65 4.83 -1.01
N ARG A 495 -16.48 5.61 -1.71
CA ARG A 495 -16.09 6.30 -2.96
C ARG A 495 -15.04 7.40 -2.79
N ILE A 496 -14.65 7.73 -1.56
CA ILE A 496 -13.63 8.75 -1.30
C ILE A 496 -12.28 8.41 -1.94
N ILE A 497 -11.98 7.12 -2.14
CA ILE A 497 -10.72 6.67 -2.75
C ILE A 497 -10.57 7.18 -4.19
N SER A 498 -11.66 7.18 -4.99
CA SER A 498 -11.66 7.72 -6.35
C SER A 498 -11.37 9.22 -6.38
N ILE A 499 -11.89 9.95 -5.39
CA ILE A 499 -11.68 11.39 -5.23
C ILE A 499 -10.23 11.66 -4.78
N MET A 500 -9.67 10.80 -3.93
CA MET A 500 -8.25 10.85 -3.53
C MET A 500 -7.30 10.61 -4.70
N LEU A 501 -7.58 9.64 -5.57
CA LEU A 501 -6.77 9.38 -6.78
C LEU A 501 -6.74 10.62 -7.70
N LYS A 502 -7.91 11.22 -7.96
CA LYS A 502 -8.00 12.46 -8.75
C LYS A 502 -7.20 13.60 -8.11
N ALA A 503 -7.27 13.76 -6.80
CA ALA A 503 -6.50 14.78 -6.11
C ALA A 503 -5.00 14.49 -6.12
N LEU A 504 -4.58 13.23 -6.05
CA LEU A 504 -3.18 12.84 -6.19
C LEU A 504 -2.65 13.27 -7.56
N GLU A 505 -3.42 13.05 -8.63
CA GLU A 505 -3.06 13.47 -9.98
C GLU A 505 -2.96 15.01 -10.08
N ASP A 506 -4.02 15.73 -9.71
CA ASP A 506 -4.09 17.19 -9.87
C ASP A 506 -3.13 17.95 -8.93
N VAL A 507 -3.15 17.61 -7.64
CA VAL A 507 -2.31 18.25 -6.62
C VAL A 507 -0.87 17.77 -6.73
N GLY A 508 -0.65 16.48 -7.02
CA GLY A 508 0.68 15.91 -7.22
C GLY A 508 1.38 16.47 -8.46
N ASN A 509 0.67 16.62 -9.59
CA ASN A 509 1.22 17.25 -10.80
C ASN A 509 1.57 18.72 -10.56
N TYR A 510 0.72 19.48 -9.85
CA TYR A 510 1.06 20.83 -9.44
C TYR A 510 2.32 20.85 -8.55
N THR A 511 2.31 20.06 -7.47
CA THR A 511 3.39 20.03 -6.49
C THR A 511 4.72 19.61 -7.11
N SER A 512 4.74 18.56 -7.94
CA SER A 512 5.96 18.10 -8.64
C SER A 512 6.57 19.15 -9.56
N LYS A 513 5.74 20.02 -10.17
CA LYS A 513 6.21 21.14 -11.01
C LYS A 513 6.65 22.37 -10.21
N THR A 514 6.21 22.52 -8.96
CA THR A 514 6.38 23.77 -8.21
C THR A 514 7.12 23.63 -6.87
N PHE A 515 7.44 22.43 -6.41
CA PHE A 515 8.08 22.21 -5.09
C PHE A 515 9.46 22.87 -4.96
N TRP A 516 10.13 23.14 -6.08
CA TRP A 516 11.42 23.82 -6.11
C TRP A 516 11.31 25.32 -5.80
N ILE A 517 10.12 25.94 -5.92
CA ILE A 517 9.95 27.39 -5.73
C ILE A 517 10.43 27.84 -4.34
N PRO A 518 9.96 27.24 -3.22
CA PRO A 518 10.49 27.61 -1.91
C PRO A 518 11.96 27.27 -1.74
N LEU A 519 12.47 26.21 -2.38
CA LEU A 519 13.88 25.81 -2.28
C LEU A 519 14.82 26.82 -2.94
N VAL A 520 14.41 27.46 -4.03
CA VAL A 520 15.23 28.45 -4.76
C VAL A 520 15.11 29.86 -4.17
N ALA A 521 14.02 30.16 -3.45
CA ALA A 521 13.73 31.48 -2.90
C ALA A 521 14.83 32.08 -2.00
N PRO A 522 15.48 31.33 -1.08
CA PRO A 522 16.57 31.86 -0.25
C PRO A 522 17.73 32.43 -1.08
N TYR A 523 18.11 31.75 -2.16
CA TYR A 523 19.21 32.16 -3.03
C TYR A 523 18.87 33.43 -3.83
N VAL A 524 17.67 33.48 -4.41
CA VAL A 524 17.19 34.66 -5.13
C VAL A 524 17.09 35.87 -4.20
N LEU A 525 16.57 35.66 -2.98
CA LEU A 525 16.44 36.72 -1.99
C LEU A 525 17.82 37.24 -1.54
N LEU A 526 18.81 36.36 -1.37
CA LEU A 526 20.18 36.77 -1.09
C LEU A 526 20.74 37.64 -2.21
N ILE A 527 20.59 37.23 -3.48
CA ILE A 527 21.04 38.03 -4.63
C ILE A 527 20.40 39.42 -4.63
N VAL A 528 19.09 39.52 -4.38
CA VAL A 528 18.37 40.80 -4.30
C VAL A 528 18.92 41.68 -3.17
N ILE A 529 19.16 41.11 -1.99
CA ILE A 529 19.75 41.83 -0.85
C ILE A 529 21.13 42.36 -1.20
N LEU A 530 21.98 41.55 -1.84
CA LEU A 530 23.33 41.95 -2.24
C LEU A 530 23.33 43.05 -3.30
N LEU A 531 22.44 42.97 -4.30
CA LEU A 531 22.26 44.03 -5.30
C LEU A 531 21.83 45.33 -4.63
N PHE A 532 20.83 45.29 -3.74
CA PHE A 532 20.34 46.47 -3.03
C PHE A 532 21.43 47.12 -2.16
N GLN A 533 22.23 46.32 -1.45
CA GLN A 533 23.38 46.82 -0.70
C GLN A 533 24.46 47.46 -1.58
N SER A 534 24.63 46.97 -2.81
CA SER A 534 25.54 47.58 -3.79
C SER A 534 25.02 48.93 -4.29
N PHE A 535 23.71 49.12 -4.44
CA PHE A 535 23.10 50.38 -4.89
C PHE A 535 23.08 51.47 -3.81
N ILE A 536 23.00 51.10 -2.53
CA ILE A 536 23.02 52.06 -1.40
C ILE A 536 24.43 52.55 -1.06
N LYS A 537 25.47 51.84 -1.51
CA LYS A 537 26.87 52.23 -1.31
C LYS A 537 27.39 53.28 -2.31
N PHE A 538 26.51 53.90 -3.10
CA PHE A 538 26.82 55.04 -3.97
C PHE A 538 26.10 56.31 -3.50
#